data_AF-A0A8J4D7X3-F1
#
_entry.id   AF-A0A8J4D7X3-F1
#
_cell.length_a   1.000
_cell.length_b   1.000
_cell.length_c   1.000
_cell.angle_alpha   90.00
_cell.angle_beta   90.00
_cell.angle_gamma   90.00
#
_symmetry.space_group_name_H-M   'P 1'
#
loop_
_entity.id
_entity.type
_entity.pdbx_description
1 polymer ?
#
loop_
_entity_poly.entity_id
_entity_poly.type
_entity_poly.pdbx_seq_one_letter_code
_entity_poly.pdbx_strand_id
1 'polypeptide(L)'
;MEKWIEECERSLCMSTNQRGGFDAYLAALAPKDCGGQCTAIWPAGALAYRCRTCQLTTSSAVCVSCFKAGGHEDHDWIQYRSTSGGCCDCGDPAAWRVEGCCPAHQPDRQVVPLEQLLRPEPRMLLEAVLEAALARLSECLDQCTGSQCSADRRRDALLLCRWLQRFASLGPVRRSMSDALRRALHEQQLQEEGQAIAGDLQRSLEFLRETTSVMQE
;
A
#
# COMPACT_ATOMS: atom_id res chain seq x y z
N MET A 1 -5.64 -17.11 7.01
CA MET A 1 -4.60 -16.06 6.94
C MET A 1 -3.85 -15.74 8.24
N GLU A 2 -4.52 -15.62 9.40
CA GLU A 2 -3.92 -15.09 10.65
C GLU A 2 -2.59 -15.76 11.07
N LYS A 3 -2.54 -17.09 11.12
CA LYS A 3 -1.31 -17.84 11.45
C LYS A 3 -0.15 -17.56 10.50
N TRP A 4 -0.45 -17.32 9.22
CA TRP A 4 0.58 -17.00 8.22
C TRP A 4 1.16 -15.60 8.48
N ILE A 5 0.30 -14.63 8.80
CA ILE A 5 0.72 -13.28 9.22
C ILE A 5 1.62 -13.37 10.46
N GLU A 6 1.22 -14.12 11.49
CA GLU A 6 2.02 -14.30 12.71
C GLU A 6 3.39 -14.93 12.43
N GLU A 7 3.48 -15.88 11.50
CA GLU A 7 4.75 -16.48 11.07
C GLU A 7 5.66 -15.46 10.38
N CYS A 8 5.10 -14.65 9.48
CA CYS A 8 5.82 -13.56 8.83
C CYS A 8 6.33 -12.54 9.85
N GLU A 9 5.47 -12.08 10.76
CA GLU A 9 5.85 -11.15 11.82
C GLU A 9 7.01 -11.70 12.68
N ARG A 10 6.93 -12.98 13.06
CA ARG A 10 8.00 -13.64 13.83
C ARG A 10 9.30 -13.73 13.05
N SER A 11 9.24 -14.12 11.78
CA SER A 11 10.42 -14.22 10.91
C SER A 11 11.12 -12.87 10.73
N LEU A 12 10.35 -11.80 10.54
CA LEU A 12 10.87 -10.43 10.45
C LEU A 12 11.52 -9.95 11.76
N CYS A 13 10.89 -10.26 12.90
CA CYS A 13 11.46 -9.94 14.21
C CYS A 13 12.77 -10.71 14.46
N MET A 14 12.79 -12.00 14.12
CA MET A 14 13.97 -12.86 14.32
C MET A 14 15.14 -12.42 13.44
N SER A 15 14.91 -12.05 12.18
CA SER A 15 15.97 -11.63 11.25
C SER A 15 16.70 -10.36 11.72
N THR A 16 16.04 -9.52 12.51
CA THR A 16 16.58 -8.28 13.06
C THR A 16 16.90 -8.36 14.56
N ASN A 17 16.77 -9.55 15.17
CA ASN A 17 16.94 -9.79 16.60
C ASN A 17 16.06 -8.85 17.49
N GLN A 18 14.85 -8.53 17.02
CA GLN A 18 13.92 -7.64 17.70
C GLN A 18 13.17 -8.38 18.80
N ARG A 19 13.52 -8.10 20.05
CA ARG A 19 12.93 -8.74 21.24
C ARG A 19 11.59 -8.15 21.68
N GLY A 20 11.25 -6.96 21.20
CA GLY A 20 9.99 -6.27 21.52
C GLY A 20 8.79 -6.68 20.66
N GLY A 21 8.94 -7.72 19.82
CA GLY A 21 7.91 -8.16 18.90
C GLY A 21 7.74 -7.22 17.70
N PHE A 22 6.62 -7.41 16.98
CA PHE A 22 6.43 -6.79 15.67
C PHE A 22 6.21 -5.27 15.73
N ASP A 23 5.57 -4.75 16.78
CA ASP A 23 5.46 -3.28 16.95
C ASP A 23 6.82 -2.61 17.15
N ALA A 24 7.73 -3.26 17.89
CA ALA A 24 9.10 -2.77 18.03
C ALA A 24 9.88 -2.85 16.71
N TYR A 25 9.66 -3.91 15.93
CA TYR A 25 10.20 -4.04 14.58
C TYR A 25 9.73 -2.88 13.68
N LEU A 26 8.43 -2.58 13.63
CA LEU A 26 7.89 -1.47 12.85
C LEU A 26 8.42 -0.11 13.34
N ALA A 27 8.54 0.09 14.65
CA ALA A 27 9.09 1.31 15.23
C ALA A 27 10.57 1.53 14.85
N ALA A 28 11.36 0.45 14.76
CA ALA A 28 12.75 0.53 14.28
C ALA A 28 12.85 0.95 12.80
N LEU A 29 11.79 0.70 12.01
CA LEU A 29 11.67 1.10 10.61
C LEU A 29 10.97 2.46 10.42
N ALA A 30 10.63 3.16 11.51
CA ALA A 30 10.02 4.48 11.52
C ALA A 30 11.01 5.53 12.03
N PRO A 31 11.89 6.10 11.18
CA PRO A 31 12.81 7.14 11.62
C PRO A 31 12.02 8.33 12.20
N LYS A 32 12.41 8.82 13.38
CA LYS A 32 11.71 9.92 14.07
C LYS A 32 11.70 11.24 13.28
N ASP A 33 12.59 11.36 12.29
CA ASP A 33 12.75 12.53 11.43
C ASP A 33 12.54 12.21 9.94
N CYS A 34 11.82 11.13 9.59
CA CYS A 34 11.57 10.82 8.19
C CYS A 34 10.67 11.89 7.54
N GLY A 35 11.13 12.49 6.45
CA GLY A 35 10.28 13.36 5.64
C GLY A 35 9.26 12.60 4.79
N GLY A 36 8.54 13.37 3.98
CA GLY A 36 7.57 12.87 3.01
C GLY A 36 6.11 13.08 3.40
N GLN A 37 5.22 12.68 2.49
CA GLN A 37 3.77 12.94 2.62
C GLN A 37 3.12 12.08 3.71
N CYS A 38 2.20 12.69 4.44
CA CYS A 38 1.31 12.02 5.39
C CYS A 38 0.38 11.04 4.66
N THR A 39 0.28 9.81 5.16
CA THR A 39 -0.60 8.77 4.59
C THR A 39 -1.91 8.62 5.35
N ALA A 40 -2.24 9.56 6.24
CA ALA A 40 -3.49 9.50 6.98
C ALA A 40 -4.68 9.62 6.02
N ILE A 41 -5.50 8.58 6.00
CA ILE A 41 -6.77 8.53 5.28
C ILE A 41 -7.89 8.60 6.32
N TRP A 42 -8.96 9.32 6.02
CA TRP A 42 -10.12 9.41 6.88
C TRP A 42 -11.41 9.07 6.13
N PRO A 43 -12.37 8.41 6.81
CA PRO A 43 -13.67 8.11 6.22
C PRO A 43 -14.57 9.35 6.16
N ALA A 44 -15.73 9.20 5.51
CA ALA A 44 -16.81 10.17 5.60
C ALA A 44 -17.23 10.43 7.07
N GLY A 45 -17.60 11.67 7.37
CA GLY A 45 -17.95 12.17 8.70
C GLY A 45 -16.75 12.58 9.58
N ALA A 46 -15.52 12.20 9.19
CA ALA A 46 -14.32 12.51 9.95
C ALA A 46 -13.94 13.99 9.88
N LEU A 47 -13.28 14.47 10.94
CA LEU A 47 -12.81 15.85 11.04
C LEU A 47 -11.51 16.04 10.23
N ALA A 48 -11.50 17.08 9.40
CA ALA A 48 -10.33 17.52 8.65
C ALA A 48 -10.22 19.05 8.69
N TYR A 49 -9.05 19.56 8.35
CA TYR A 49 -8.77 21.00 8.34
C TYR A 49 -8.38 21.45 6.95
N ARG A 50 -8.93 22.59 6.54
CA ARG A 50 -8.52 23.29 5.33
C ARG A 50 -7.93 24.62 5.76
N CYS A 51 -6.67 24.85 5.41
CA CYS A 51 -5.99 26.11 5.64
C CYS A 51 -5.88 26.85 4.32
N ARG A 52 -6.67 27.92 4.12
CA ARG A 52 -6.67 28.71 2.89
C ARG A 52 -5.33 29.42 2.64
N THR A 53 -4.56 29.65 3.71
CA THR A 53 -3.18 30.18 3.62
C THR A 53 -2.19 29.14 3.09
N CYS A 54 -2.32 27.86 3.48
CA CYS A 54 -1.34 26.82 3.15
C CYS A 54 -1.74 25.94 1.96
N GLN A 55 -3.03 25.85 1.62
CA GLN A 55 -3.49 25.04 0.50
C GLN A 55 -2.98 25.61 -0.83
N LEU A 56 -2.64 24.73 -1.76
CA LEU A 56 -2.39 25.08 -3.16
C LEU A 56 -3.62 24.87 -4.04
N THR A 57 -4.53 23.99 -3.62
CA THR A 57 -5.81 23.73 -4.29
C THR A 57 -6.96 23.90 -3.32
N THR A 58 -8.16 24.20 -3.83
CA THR A 58 -9.35 24.35 -2.99
C THR A 58 -9.85 23.03 -2.42
N SER A 59 -9.41 21.89 -2.96
CA SER A 59 -9.69 20.56 -2.41
C SER A 59 -8.77 20.20 -1.25
N SER A 60 -7.61 20.85 -1.10
CA SER A 60 -6.60 20.37 -0.16
C SER A 60 -7.06 20.43 1.30
N ALA A 61 -6.66 19.44 2.07
CA ALA A 61 -6.95 19.31 3.49
C ALA A 61 -5.89 18.47 4.22
N VAL A 62 -5.76 18.73 5.52
CA VAL A 62 -4.86 17.98 6.40
C VAL A 62 -5.63 17.34 7.55
N CYS A 63 -5.08 16.23 8.06
CA CYS A 63 -5.64 15.56 9.23
C CYS A 63 -5.44 16.40 10.50
N VAL A 64 -6.20 16.05 11.55
CA VAL A 64 -6.16 16.76 12.85
C VAL A 64 -4.75 16.82 13.44
N SER A 65 -3.96 15.74 13.33
CA SER A 65 -2.61 15.70 13.88
C SER A 65 -1.64 16.60 13.11
N CYS A 66 -1.70 16.59 11.78
CA CYS A 66 -0.86 17.47 10.96
C CYS A 66 -1.21 18.93 11.18
N PHE A 67 -2.50 19.28 11.24
CA PHE A 67 -2.93 20.65 11.53
C PHE A 67 -2.42 21.13 12.90
N LYS A 68 -2.59 20.34 13.96
CA LYS A 68 -2.13 20.75 15.31
C LYS A 68 -0.62 20.90 15.43
N ALA A 69 0.14 20.18 14.62
CA ALA A 69 1.60 20.22 14.63
C ALA A 69 2.20 21.17 13.57
N GLY A 70 1.39 21.69 12.65
CA GLY A 70 1.83 22.44 11.47
C GLY A 70 1.92 23.96 11.63
N GLY A 71 1.61 24.50 12.81
CA GLY A 71 1.72 25.94 13.09
C GLY A 71 0.74 26.79 12.26
N HIS A 72 -0.56 26.63 12.49
CA HIS A 72 -1.62 27.32 11.73
C HIS A 72 -2.42 28.34 12.55
N GLU A 73 -1.90 28.76 13.72
CA GLU A 73 -2.59 29.63 14.68
C GLU A 73 -3.00 30.98 14.07
N ASP A 74 -2.14 31.57 13.23
CA ASP A 74 -2.33 32.88 12.60
C ASP A 74 -2.78 32.79 11.12
N HIS A 75 -3.25 31.61 10.69
CA HIS A 75 -3.69 31.38 9.31
C HIS A 75 -5.21 31.47 9.15
N ASP A 76 -5.67 31.67 7.90
CA ASP A 76 -7.08 31.53 7.56
C ASP A 76 -7.41 30.06 7.34
N TRP A 77 -8.12 29.43 8.28
CA TRP A 77 -8.47 28.02 8.22
C TRP A 77 -9.92 27.75 8.63
N ILE A 78 -10.42 26.59 8.21
CA ILE A 78 -11.69 26.03 8.68
C ILE A 78 -11.49 24.59 9.11
N GLN A 79 -12.24 24.19 10.14
CA GLN A 79 -12.51 22.79 10.42
C GLN A 79 -13.78 22.38 9.68
N TYR A 80 -13.79 21.17 9.13
CA TYR A 80 -14.98 20.63 8.48
C TYR A 80 -15.06 19.11 8.68
N ARG A 81 -16.28 18.58 8.55
CA ARG A 81 -16.50 17.13 8.47
C ARG A 81 -16.51 16.72 7.01
N SER A 82 -15.61 15.83 6.62
CA SER A 82 -15.56 15.38 5.23
C SER A 82 -16.81 14.58 4.89
N THR A 83 -17.51 14.91 3.81
CA THR A 83 -18.70 14.18 3.36
C THR A 83 -18.36 12.88 2.64
N SER A 84 -17.21 12.83 1.96
CA SER A 84 -16.78 11.70 1.12
C SER A 84 -15.54 10.97 1.65
N GLY A 85 -14.97 11.41 2.76
CA GLY A 85 -13.64 10.97 3.21
C GLY A 85 -12.51 11.79 2.57
N GLY A 86 -11.27 11.34 2.69
CA GLY A 86 -10.12 12.02 2.10
C GLY A 86 -8.79 11.50 2.62
N CYS A 87 -7.70 12.05 2.07
CA CYS A 87 -6.34 11.81 2.52
C CYS A 87 -5.67 13.12 2.90
N CYS A 88 -4.65 13.03 3.75
CA CYS A 88 -3.88 14.18 4.21
C CYS A 88 -2.94 14.68 3.12
N ASP A 89 -2.98 15.98 2.84
CA ASP A 89 -2.08 16.63 1.89
C ASP A 89 -0.78 17.15 2.53
N CYS A 90 -0.60 16.96 3.84
CA CYS A 90 0.60 17.40 4.54
C CYS A 90 1.84 16.69 3.97
N GLY A 91 2.82 17.46 3.52
CA GLY A 91 4.04 16.95 2.87
C GLY A 91 3.92 16.68 1.37
N ASP A 92 2.77 16.97 0.74
CA ASP A 92 2.63 16.97 -0.72
C ASP A 92 2.88 18.38 -1.28
N PRO A 93 4.02 18.62 -1.96
CA PRO A 93 4.34 19.94 -2.50
C PRO A 93 3.41 20.40 -3.63
N ALA A 94 2.60 19.50 -4.21
CA ALA A 94 1.60 19.86 -5.22
C ALA A 94 0.27 20.33 -4.60
N ALA A 95 -0.01 19.95 -3.35
CA ALA A 95 -1.29 20.23 -2.70
C ALA A 95 -1.18 21.16 -1.48
N TRP A 96 -0.01 21.21 -0.83
CA TRP A 96 0.20 21.91 0.43
C TRP A 96 1.55 22.64 0.46
N ARG A 97 1.56 23.88 0.93
CA ARG A 97 2.78 24.67 1.09
C ARG A 97 3.71 24.04 2.13
N VAL A 98 5.01 24.09 1.85
CA VAL A 98 6.07 23.56 2.72
C VAL A 98 6.02 24.19 4.11
N GLU A 99 5.76 25.50 4.19
CA GLU A 99 5.71 26.26 5.44
C GLU A 99 4.55 25.82 6.35
N GLY A 100 3.50 25.22 5.78
CA GLY A 100 2.38 24.66 6.53
C GLY A 100 2.50 23.17 6.82
N CYS A 101 3.62 22.53 6.46
CA CYS A 101 3.84 21.12 6.75
C CYS A 101 4.23 20.93 8.23
N CYS A 102 3.69 19.90 8.88
CA CYS A 102 4.11 19.57 10.24
C CYS A 102 5.56 19.04 10.24
N PRO A 103 6.30 19.12 11.37
CA PRO A 103 7.69 18.67 11.46
C PRO A 103 7.94 17.23 11.00
N ALA A 104 6.94 16.35 11.12
CA ALA A 104 7.02 14.94 10.73
C ALA A 104 6.81 14.70 9.21
N HIS A 105 6.34 15.69 8.45
CA HIS A 105 5.98 15.52 7.03
C HIS A 105 6.53 16.67 6.18
N GLN A 106 7.77 17.08 6.46
CA GLN A 106 8.46 18.09 5.67
C GLN A 106 8.97 17.48 4.35
N PRO A 107 8.67 18.08 3.18
CA PRO A 107 9.08 17.54 1.87
C PRO A 107 10.59 17.54 1.61
N ASP A 108 11.33 18.44 2.27
CA ASP A 108 12.78 18.62 2.12
C ASP A 108 13.60 17.61 2.94
N ARG A 109 12.98 16.96 3.94
CA ARG A 109 13.62 15.90 4.71
C ARG A 109 13.70 14.63 3.87
N GLN A 110 14.92 14.12 3.65
CA GLN A 110 15.10 12.87 2.93
C GLN A 110 14.50 11.69 3.71
N VAL A 111 13.70 10.88 3.02
CA VAL A 111 13.29 9.57 3.54
C VAL A 111 14.55 8.70 3.62
N VAL A 112 14.92 8.29 4.84
CA VAL A 112 16.02 7.35 5.06
C VAL A 112 15.78 6.09 4.22
N PRO A 113 16.69 5.73 3.31
CA PRO A 113 16.56 4.52 2.50
C PRO A 113 16.53 3.25 3.36
N LEU A 114 15.79 2.24 2.94
CA LEU A 114 15.64 0.99 3.69
C LEU A 114 16.98 0.26 3.86
N GLU A 115 17.89 0.41 2.90
CA GLU A 115 19.25 -0.15 2.90
C GLU A 115 20.12 0.42 4.01
N GLN A 116 19.79 1.61 4.52
CA GLN A 116 20.48 2.20 5.68
C GLN A 116 19.88 1.72 7.01
N LEU A 117 18.64 1.22 7.00
CA LEU A 117 17.94 0.74 8.19
C LEU A 117 18.10 -0.77 8.41
N LEU A 118 18.20 -1.54 7.32
CA LEU A 118 18.27 -2.99 7.33
C LEU A 118 19.52 -3.49 6.59
N ARG A 119 20.16 -4.50 7.19
CA ARG A 119 21.16 -5.32 6.50
C ARG A 119 20.55 -6.05 5.29
N PRO A 120 21.37 -6.54 4.33
CA PRO A 120 20.86 -7.20 3.14
C PRO A 120 19.90 -8.36 3.44
N GLU A 121 20.21 -9.25 4.37
CA GLU A 121 19.42 -10.46 4.61
C GLU A 121 18.02 -10.15 5.21
N PRO A 122 17.90 -9.32 6.28
CA PRO A 122 16.59 -8.90 6.77
C PRO A 122 15.78 -8.07 5.77
N ARG A 123 16.45 -7.27 4.93
CA ARG A 123 15.80 -6.49 3.88
C ARG A 123 15.20 -7.38 2.80
N MET A 124 15.96 -8.36 2.31
CA MET A 124 15.46 -9.34 1.33
C MET A 124 14.27 -10.13 1.89
N LEU A 125 14.32 -10.52 3.17
CA LEU A 125 13.18 -11.17 3.82
C LEU A 125 11.94 -10.25 3.87
N LEU A 126 12.11 -8.98 4.23
CA LEU A 126 11.01 -8.01 4.21
C LEU A 126 10.42 -7.87 2.81
N GLU A 127 11.25 -7.70 1.78
CA GLU A 127 10.81 -7.59 0.39
C GLU A 127 10.04 -8.83 -0.05
N ALA A 128 10.55 -10.04 0.23
CA ALA A 128 9.87 -11.30 -0.09
C ALA A 128 8.54 -11.47 0.65
N VAL A 129 8.47 -11.06 1.92
CA VAL A 129 7.23 -11.10 2.71
C VAL A 129 6.19 -10.14 2.15
N LEU A 130 6.58 -8.92 1.77
CA LEU A 130 5.69 -7.93 1.17
C LEU A 130 5.16 -8.42 -0.18
N GLU A 131 6.03 -8.97 -1.03
CA GLU A 131 5.66 -9.54 -2.32
C GLU A 131 4.68 -10.71 -2.16
N ALA A 132 4.97 -11.65 -1.26
CA ALA A 132 4.11 -12.79 -0.97
C ALA A 132 2.76 -12.40 -0.34
N ALA A 133 2.70 -11.28 0.39
CA ALA A 133 1.47 -10.74 0.94
C ALA A 133 0.60 -10.05 -0.12
N LEU A 134 1.23 -9.27 -1.00
CA LEU A 134 0.57 -8.57 -2.11
C LEU A 134 0.03 -9.56 -3.14
N ALA A 135 0.79 -10.60 -3.48
CA ALA A 135 0.32 -11.67 -4.36
C ALA A 135 -0.93 -12.36 -3.80
N ARG A 136 -0.92 -12.73 -2.51
CA ARG A 136 -2.10 -13.32 -1.83
C ARG A 136 -3.29 -12.37 -1.79
N LEU A 137 -3.04 -11.07 -1.58
CA LEU A 137 -4.11 -10.08 -1.60
C LEU A 137 -4.74 -9.99 -2.99
N SER A 138 -3.91 -9.95 -4.04
CA SER A 138 -4.38 -9.92 -5.43
C SER A 138 -5.25 -11.13 -5.75
N GLU A 139 -4.77 -12.34 -5.42
CA GLU A 139 -5.54 -13.57 -5.58
C GLU A 139 -6.91 -13.53 -4.85
N CYS A 140 -6.93 -12.99 -3.63
CA CYS A 140 -8.18 -12.82 -2.89
C CYS A 140 -9.14 -11.83 -3.58
N LEU A 141 -8.61 -10.78 -4.22
CA LEU A 141 -9.39 -9.75 -4.90
C LEU A 141 -9.91 -10.21 -6.27
N ASP A 142 -9.10 -10.92 -7.06
CA ASP A 142 -9.48 -11.43 -8.38
C ASP A 142 -10.68 -12.39 -8.26
N GLN A 143 -10.63 -13.29 -7.28
CA GLN A 143 -11.71 -14.23 -6.96
C GLN A 143 -12.93 -13.55 -6.31
N CYS A 144 -12.86 -12.24 -6.06
CA CYS A 144 -13.90 -11.40 -5.48
C CYS A 144 -14.61 -10.52 -6.54
N THR A 145 -14.16 -10.51 -7.80
CA THR A 145 -14.76 -9.74 -8.90
C THR A 145 -16.06 -10.35 -9.47
N GLY A 146 -16.60 -11.41 -8.84
CA GLY A 146 -17.87 -12.05 -9.20
C GLY A 146 -18.82 -12.27 -8.01
N SER A 147 -20.01 -12.83 -8.27
CA SER A 147 -21.08 -13.03 -7.27
C SER A 147 -20.81 -14.10 -6.20
N GLN A 148 -19.64 -14.74 -6.18
CA GLN A 148 -19.28 -15.84 -5.28
C GLN A 148 -17.98 -15.62 -4.47
N CYS A 149 -17.77 -14.43 -3.89
CA CYS A 149 -16.69 -14.27 -2.92
C CYS A 149 -17.10 -14.84 -1.54
N SER A 150 -16.44 -15.93 -1.12
CA SER A 150 -16.69 -16.54 0.19
C SER A 150 -16.44 -15.53 1.32
N ALA A 151 -17.15 -15.67 2.44
CA ALA A 151 -16.94 -14.83 3.61
C ALA A 151 -15.48 -14.93 4.12
N ASP A 152 -14.89 -16.11 4.03
CA ASP A 152 -13.50 -16.37 4.44
C ASP A 152 -12.49 -15.62 3.56
N ARG A 153 -12.68 -15.60 2.23
CA ARG A 153 -11.79 -14.84 1.32
C ARG A 153 -11.86 -13.33 1.58
N ARG A 154 -13.07 -12.79 1.77
CA ARG A 154 -13.25 -11.38 2.15
C ARG A 154 -12.57 -11.07 3.48
N ARG A 155 -12.70 -11.96 4.47
CA ARG A 155 -12.01 -11.83 5.75
C ARG A 155 -10.49 -11.82 5.56
N ASP A 156 -9.95 -12.76 4.80
CA ASP A 156 -8.52 -12.88 4.54
C ASP A 156 -7.95 -11.66 3.80
N ALA A 157 -8.66 -11.15 2.78
CA ALA A 157 -8.30 -9.90 2.10
C ALA A 157 -8.27 -8.71 3.06
N LEU A 158 -9.30 -8.58 3.92
CA LEU A 158 -9.35 -7.50 4.92
C LEU A 158 -8.21 -7.60 5.94
N LEU A 159 -7.83 -8.81 6.36
CA LEU A 159 -6.70 -9.04 7.25
C LEU A 159 -5.38 -8.61 6.59
N LEU A 160 -5.14 -9.02 5.34
CA LEU A 160 -3.96 -8.63 4.57
C LEU A 160 -3.90 -7.12 4.35
N CYS A 161 -5.00 -6.48 3.94
CA CYS A 161 -5.07 -5.03 3.76
C CYS A 161 -4.70 -4.27 5.04
N ARG A 162 -5.29 -4.65 6.18
CA ARG A 162 -4.98 -4.01 7.47
C ARG A 162 -3.54 -4.22 7.89
N TRP A 163 -2.98 -5.40 7.61
CA TRP A 163 -1.60 -5.71 7.94
C TRP A 163 -0.60 -4.95 7.05
N LEU A 164 -0.81 -4.98 5.73
CA LEU A 164 -0.01 -4.22 4.75
C LEU A 164 -0.06 -2.71 4.99
N GLN A 165 -1.19 -2.18 5.46
CA GLN A 165 -1.34 -0.77 5.81
C GLN A 165 -0.33 -0.31 6.88
N ARG A 166 0.07 -1.20 7.79
CA ARG A 166 1.09 -0.89 8.82
C ARG A 166 2.45 -0.63 8.19
N PHE A 167 2.82 -1.37 7.16
CA PHE A 167 4.04 -1.14 6.38
C PHE A 167 3.92 0.08 5.46
N ALA A 168 2.76 0.28 4.82
CA ALA A 168 2.53 1.42 3.92
C ALA A 168 2.61 2.77 4.65
N SER A 169 2.45 2.76 5.97
CA SER A 169 2.62 3.93 6.83
C SER A 169 4.09 4.25 7.14
N LEU A 170 5.03 3.37 6.78
CA LEU A 170 6.46 3.55 6.99
C LEU A 170 7.13 4.10 5.74
N GLY A 171 7.58 5.37 5.80
CA GLY A 171 8.25 6.07 4.71
C GLY A 171 9.30 5.23 3.96
N PRO A 172 10.29 4.65 4.67
CA PRO A 172 11.35 3.83 4.06
C PRO A 172 10.85 2.58 3.32
N VAL A 173 9.74 2.00 3.77
CA VAL A 173 9.20 0.73 3.24
C VAL A 173 8.26 0.95 2.06
N ARG A 174 7.65 2.15 1.92
CA ARG A 174 6.71 2.49 0.83
C ARG A 174 7.25 2.23 -0.57
N ARG A 175 8.54 2.51 -0.81
CA ARG A 175 9.17 2.25 -2.12
C ARG A 175 9.20 0.75 -2.41
N SER A 176 9.73 -0.06 -1.49
CA SER A 176 9.75 -1.51 -1.62
C SER A 176 8.36 -2.12 -1.81
N MET A 177 7.34 -1.61 -1.09
CA MET A 177 5.96 -2.02 -1.31
C MET A 177 5.44 -1.66 -2.70
N SER A 178 5.73 -0.45 -3.18
CA SER A 178 5.30 0.00 -4.51
C SER A 178 5.95 -0.84 -5.61
N ASP A 179 7.23 -1.17 -5.46
CA ASP A 179 7.97 -2.01 -6.40
C ASP A 179 7.45 -3.45 -6.38
N ALA A 180 7.20 -4.02 -5.20
CA ALA A 180 6.61 -5.35 -5.04
C ALA A 180 5.19 -5.42 -5.64
N LEU A 181 4.37 -4.39 -5.45
CA LEU A 181 3.03 -4.32 -6.05
C LEU A 181 3.12 -4.27 -7.59
N ARG A 182 4.03 -3.45 -8.14
CA ARG A 182 4.23 -3.39 -9.60
C ARG A 182 4.67 -4.73 -10.16
N ARG A 183 5.56 -5.46 -9.48
CA ARG A 183 5.98 -6.81 -9.89
C ARG A 183 4.83 -7.79 -9.83
N ALA A 184 4.09 -7.84 -8.73
CA ALA A 184 2.94 -8.72 -8.57
C ALA A 184 1.89 -8.50 -9.67
N LEU A 185 1.53 -7.24 -9.95
CA LEU A 185 0.58 -6.90 -11.02
C LEU A 185 1.10 -7.28 -12.42
N HIS A 186 2.39 -7.04 -12.68
CA HIS A 186 3.00 -7.40 -13.96
C HIS A 186 3.06 -8.93 -14.16
N GLU A 187 3.40 -9.69 -13.11
CA GLU A 187 3.39 -11.15 -13.15
C GLU A 187 1.98 -11.70 -13.41
N GLN A 188 0.95 -11.12 -12.79
CA GLN A 188 -0.43 -11.48 -13.06
C GLN A 188 -0.83 -11.20 -14.51
N GLN A 189 -0.50 -10.02 -15.04
CA GLN A 189 -0.79 -9.70 -16.43
C GLN A 189 -0.15 -10.70 -17.40
N LEU A 190 1.12 -11.07 -17.16
CA LEU A 190 1.79 -12.09 -17.97
C LEU A 190 1.11 -13.47 -17.89
N GLN A 191 0.60 -13.84 -16.71
CA GLN A 191 -0.13 -15.10 -16.52
C GLN A 191 -1.46 -15.09 -17.29
N GLU A 192 -2.21 -13.98 -17.26
CA GLU A 192 -3.46 -13.81 -18.01
C GLU A 192 -3.23 -13.87 -19.52
N GLU A 193 -2.23 -13.14 -20.02
CA GLU A 193 -1.84 -13.17 -21.44
C GLU A 193 -1.42 -14.59 -21.88
N GLY A 194 -0.63 -15.28 -21.04
CA GLY A 194 -0.22 -16.66 -21.30
C GLY A 194 -1.39 -17.65 -21.34
N GLN A 195 -2.37 -17.50 -20.44
CA GLN A 195 -3.59 -18.32 -20.43
C GLN A 195 -4.47 -18.06 -21.66
N ALA A 196 -4.60 -16.80 -22.09
CA ALA A 196 -5.34 -16.45 -23.30
C ALA A 196 -4.72 -17.08 -24.55
N ILE A 197 -3.39 -16.96 -24.71
CA ILE A 197 -2.65 -17.57 -25.82
C ILE A 197 -2.81 -19.10 -25.81
N ALA A 198 -2.70 -19.74 -24.64
CA ALA A 198 -2.88 -21.18 -24.52
C ALA A 198 -4.30 -21.62 -24.93
N GLY A 199 -5.33 -20.86 -24.54
CA GLY A 199 -6.72 -21.10 -24.93
C GLY A 199 -6.96 -20.96 -26.43
N ASP A 200 -6.36 -19.95 -27.08
CA ASP A 200 -6.43 -19.76 -28.53
C ASP A 200 -5.76 -20.90 -29.30
N LEU A 201 -4.59 -21.34 -28.83
CA LEU A 201 -3.88 -22.51 -29.38
C LEU A 201 -4.72 -23.78 -29.26
N GLN A 202 -5.35 -24.01 -28.11
CA GLN A 202 -6.17 -25.19 -27.90
C GLN A 202 -7.41 -25.20 -28.83
N ARG A 203 -8.12 -24.07 -28.96
CA ARG A 203 -9.23 -23.94 -29.92
C ARG A 203 -8.81 -24.17 -31.37
N SER A 204 -7.64 -23.66 -31.75
CA SER A 204 -7.08 -23.87 -33.08
C SER A 204 -6.76 -25.35 -33.34
N LEU A 205 -6.21 -26.05 -32.34
CA LEU A 205 -5.92 -27.49 -32.42
C LEU A 205 -7.20 -28.34 -32.50
N GLU A 206 -8.24 -27.98 -31.74
CA GLU A 206 -9.55 -28.64 -31.80
C GLU A 206 -10.18 -28.47 -33.19
N PHE A 207 -10.17 -27.26 -33.74
CA PHE A 207 -10.64 -27.00 -35.10
C PHE A 207 -9.88 -27.82 -36.17
N LEU A 208 -8.56 -27.94 -36.05
CA LEU A 208 -7.75 -28.76 -36.97
C LEU A 208 -8.09 -30.26 -36.85
N ARG A 209 -8.40 -30.74 -35.65
CA ARG A 209 -8.83 -32.13 -35.44
C ARG A 209 -10.21 -32.40 -36.04
N GLU A 210 -11.15 -31.47 -35.87
CA GLU A 210 -12.49 -31.59 -36.47
C GLU A 210 -12.43 -31.58 -38.00
N THR A 211 -11.68 -30.66 -38.59
CA THR A 211 -11.53 -30.58 -40.05
C THR A 211 -10.84 -31.79 -40.65
N THR A 212 -9.83 -32.36 -39.97
CA THR A 212 -9.19 -33.60 -40.43
C THR A 212 -10.07 -34.84 -40.27
N SER A 213 -10.94 -34.89 -39.26
CA SER A 213 -11.96 -35.95 -39.11
C SER A 213 -13.00 -35.93 -40.23
N VAL A 214 -13.44 -34.74 -40.67
CA VAL A 214 -14.42 -34.58 -41.76
C VAL A 214 -13.83 -34.94 -43.13
N MET A 215 -12.51 -34.84 -43.31
CA MET A 215 -11.84 -35.23 -44.56
C MET A 215 -11.53 -36.73 -44.68
N GLN A 216 -11.81 -37.53 -43.64
CA GLN A 216 -11.58 -38.98 -43.63
C GLN A 216 -12.86 -39.81 -43.77
N GLU A 217 -14.03 -39.17 -43.93
CA GLU A 217 -15.32 -39.77 -44.33
C GLU A 217 -15.60 -39.53 -45.82
#